data_AF-A0A9W9VWF8-F1
#
_entry.id   AF-A0A9W9VWF8-F1
#
_cell.length_a   1.000
_cell.length_b   1.000
_cell.length_c   1.000
_cell.angle_alpha   90.00
_cell.angle_beta   90.00
_cell.angle_gamma   90.00
#
_symmetry.space_group_name_H-M   'P 1'
#
loop_
_entity.id
_entity.type
_entity.pdbx_description
1 polymer ?
#
loop_
_entity_poly.entity_id
_entity_poly.type
_entity_poly.pdbx_seq_one_letter_code
_entity_poly.pdbx_strand_id
1 'polypeptide(L)'
;MLDSIDPNDLMPLEVDDEFIFKNEVTAPETPGPCLVTGFIHHSRVFLAAIRDPYSKSSAKEPCPCVRTHDLNLQVHYFQGRLDCLRHLLADIPACLQLSALTSSFIGIESSNNGDLETLQSQFASMRVNLHITHIWLQSLILDQLEVAQSHQHSQISAISQSDHAGTFDQRALWLYREELCRQLFFILYNFPQPSLESNGLHAANKVRDMASSLLACPFHPEDPIAKRVAEYVQRSTDILSRLDSSEGMNAMHLQTWIDTDRILK
;
A
#
# COMPACT_ATOMS: atom_id res chain seq x y z
N MET A 1 24.90 -9.30 -9.38
CA MET A 1 25.41 -8.03 -8.79
C MET A 1 24.35 -7.30 -7.98
N LEU A 2 23.05 -7.42 -8.29
CA LEU A 2 21.95 -6.87 -7.47
C LEU A 2 21.63 -7.70 -6.22
N ASP A 3 21.90 -9.02 -6.21
CA ASP A 3 21.62 -9.88 -5.05
C ASP A 3 22.52 -9.63 -3.82
N SER A 4 23.57 -8.82 -3.97
CA SER A 4 24.53 -8.52 -2.88
C SER A 4 24.27 -7.18 -2.18
N ILE A 5 23.35 -6.36 -2.71
CA ILE A 5 23.02 -5.07 -2.10
C ILE A 5 21.87 -5.32 -1.14
N ASP A 6 22.04 -4.95 0.13
CA ASP A 6 20.92 -4.88 1.07
C ASP A 6 20.11 -3.62 0.71
N PRO A 7 18.84 -3.74 0.31
CA PRO A 7 18.02 -2.58 0.00
C PRO A 7 17.83 -1.64 1.20
N ASN A 8 18.02 -2.15 2.43
CA ASN A 8 18.03 -1.29 3.62
C ASN A 8 19.20 -0.30 3.60
N ASP A 9 20.35 -0.66 3.02
CA ASP A 9 21.51 0.23 2.86
C ASP A 9 21.25 1.36 1.84
N LEU A 10 20.20 1.23 1.04
CA LEU A 10 19.77 2.23 0.06
C LEU A 10 18.71 3.18 0.60
N MET A 11 18.22 2.99 1.83
CA MET A 11 17.26 3.89 2.43
C MET A 11 17.95 5.22 2.75
N PRO A 12 17.28 6.37 2.49
CA PRO A 12 17.84 7.66 2.84
C PRO A 12 18.03 7.77 4.36
N LEU A 13 18.94 8.63 4.77
CA LEU A 13 19.07 9.01 6.17
C LEU A 13 17.79 9.71 6.63
N GLU A 14 17.31 9.36 7.82
CA GLU A 14 16.08 9.89 8.40
C GLU A 14 16.34 11.28 9.01
N VAL A 15 16.60 12.25 8.13
CA VAL A 15 16.98 13.62 8.46
C VAL A 15 16.32 14.57 7.44
N ASP A 16 15.75 15.68 7.91
CA ASP A 16 15.20 16.70 7.00
C ASP A 16 16.31 17.49 6.27
N ASP A 17 15.98 18.05 5.11
CA ASP A 17 16.93 18.72 4.23
C ASP A 17 17.65 19.91 4.90
N GLU A 18 17.00 20.57 5.88
CA GLU A 18 17.57 21.67 6.66
C GLU A 18 18.81 21.29 7.46
N PHE A 19 19.00 20.00 7.74
CA PHE A 19 20.14 19.48 8.48
C PHE A 19 21.19 18.79 7.59
N ILE A 20 21.03 18.89 6.26
CA ILE A 20 21.97 18.37 5.27
C ILE A 20 22.81 19.52 4.73
N PHE A 21 24.06 19.59 5.17
CA PHE A 21 25.02 20.60 4.73
C PHE A 21 26.02 20.01 3.74
N LYS A 22 26.75 20.90 3.04
CA LYS A 22 27.71 20.51 2.00
C LYS A 22 28.71 19.42 2.44
N ASN A 23 29.13 19.45 3.72
CA ASN A 23 30.19 18.59 4.23
C ASN A 23 29.76 17.69 5.40
N GLU A 24 28.53 17.84 5.91
CA GLU A 24 28.07 17.12 7.10
C GLU A 24 26.55 17.01 7.15
N VAL A 25 26.09 16.00 7.89
CA VAL A 25 24.67 15.82 8.25
C VAL A 25 24.59 15.94 9.76
N THR A 26 23.77 16.88 10.24
CA THR A 26 23.61 17.13 11.68
C THR A 26 22.31 16.51 12.20
N ALA A 27 22.25 16.20 13.48
CA ALA A 27 21.00 15.79 14.12
C ALA A 27 20.20 17.03 14.56
N PRO A 28 18.85 17.01 14.49
CA PRO A 28 18.03 18.05 15.08
C PRO A 28 18.22 18.12 16.59
N GLU A 29 18.13 19.32 17.16
CA GLU A 29 18.26 19.54 18.61
C GLU A 29 17.14 18.84 19.39
N THR A 30 15.95 18.74 18.79
CA THR A 30 14.79 18.02 19.32
C THR A 30 14.51 16.77 18.48
N PRO A 31 14.47 15.57 19.11
CA PRO A 31 14.10 14.36 18.39
C PRO A 31 12.63 14.42 17.94
N GLY A 32 12.39 14.30 16.65
CA GLY A 32 11.06 14.24 16.05
C GLY A 32 11.08 13.49 14.72
N PRO A 33 9.95 12.93 14.27
CA PRO A 33 9.88 12.31 12.96
C PRO A 33 10.05 13.37 11.87
N CYS A 34 10.98 13.11 10.95
CA CYS A 34 11.22 13.93 9.77
C CYS A 34 10.28 13.53 8.62
N LEU A 35 10.18 14.32 7.56
CA LEU A 35 9.34 13.96 6.40
C LEU A 35 9.87 12.73 5.66
N VAL A 36 11.19 12.51 5.70
CA VAL A 36 11.85 11.34 5.11
C VAL A 36 11.38 10.03 5.75
N THR A 37 10.94 10.06 7.02
CA THR A 37 10.33 8.92 7.72
C THR A 37 9.17 8.31 6.90
N GLY A 38 8.30 9.15 6.35
CA GLY A 38 7.19 8.70 5.50
C GLY A 38 7.65 7.95 4.27
N PHE A 39 8.67 8.48 3.59
CA PHE A 39 9.26 7.85 2.40
C PHE A 39 9.94 6.51 2.70
N ILE A 40 10.69 6.42 3.81
CA ILE A 40 11.34 5.18 4.26
C ILE A 40 10.30 4.09 4.50
N HIS A 41 9.24 4.38 5.26
CA HIS A 41 8.20 3.40 5.54
C HIS A 41 7.45 2.99 4.28
N HIS A 42 7.14 3.92 3.38
CA HIS A 42 6.51 3.62 2.10
C HIS A 42 7.37 2.69 1.23
N SER A 43 8.67 2.98 1.14
CA SER A 43 9.64 2.14 0.42
C SER A 43 9.75 0.73 1.01
N ARG A 44 9.73 0.61 2.35
CA ARG A 44 9.75 -0.69 3.04
C ARG A 44 8.51 -1.54 2.74
N VAL A 45 7.34 -0.92 2.56
CA VAL A 45 6.12 -1.65 2.15
C VAL A 45 6.30 -2.29 0.77
N PHE A 46 6.84 -1.55 -0.20
CA PHE A 46 7.16 -2.12 -1.52
C PHE A 46 8.20 -3.22 -1.44
N LEU A 47 9.27 -3.00 -0.67
CA LEU A 47 10.33 -4.00 -0.50
C LEU A 47 9.78 -5.29 0.11
N ALA A 48 8.94 -5.18 1.14
CA ALA A 48 8.34 -6.34 1.80
C ALA A 48 7.40 -7.15 0.88
N ALA A 49 6.81 -6.53 -0.15
CA ALA A 49 6.01 -7.23 -1.14
C ALA A 49 6.86 -8.08 -2.10
N ILE A 50 8.11 -7.67 -2.36
CA ILE A 50 9.01 -8.32 -3.33
C ILE A 50 10.07 -9.22 -2.69
N ARG A 51 10.37 -9.04 -1.40
CA ARG A 51 11.43 -9.74 -0.67
C ARG A 51 11.11 -9.82 0.81
N ASP A 52 11.61 -10.84 1.50
CA ASP A 52 11.57 -10.90 2.96
C ASP A 52 12.46 -9.84 3.64
N PRO A 53 11.90 -8.87 4.37
CA PRO A 53 12.68 -7.87 5.10
C PRO A 53 13.47 -8.49 6.26
N TYR A 54 13.10 -9.69 6.74
CA TYR A 54 13.76 -10.37 7.85
C TYR A 54 14.75 -11.45 7.41
N SER A 55 14.84 -11.72 6.10
CA SER A 55 15.77 -12.71 5.57
C SER A 55 17.21 -12.21 5.68
N LYS A 56 17.90 -12.67 6.73
CA LYS A 56 19.34 -12.51 6.85
C LYS A 56 20.00 -13.25 5.67
N SER A 57 20.91 -12.56 4.99
CA SER A 57 21.73 -12.94 3.80
C SER A 57 22.15 -14.42 3.63
N SER A 58 22.08 -15.25 4.68
CA SER A 58 22.38 -16.68 4.66
C SER A 58 21.32 -17.58 3.98
N ALA A 59 20.04 -17.20 3.97
CA ALA A 59 18.99 -17.99 3.32
C ALA A 59 18.63 -17.33 1.99
N LYS A 60 19.35 -17.67 0.92
CA LYS A 60 19.04 -17.15 -0.41
C LYS A 60 17.61 -17.54 -0.78
N GLU A 61 16.72 -16.55 -0.86
CA GLU A 61 15.42 -16.75 -1.48
C GLU A 61 15.64 -17.38 -2.87
N PRO A 62 14.88 -18.42 -3.22
CA PRO A 62 15.02 -19.04 -4.52
C PRO A 62 14.70 -18.03 -5.63
N CYS A 63 15.48 -18.10 -6.72
CA CYS A 63 15.26 -17.20 -7.86
C CYS A 63 13.81 -17.28 -8.34
N PRO A 64 13.26 -16.19 -8.91
CA PRO A 64 11.93 -16.21 -9.52
C PRO A 64 11.75 -17.37 -10.50
N CYS A 65 12.80 -17.71 -11.27
CA CYS A 65 12.82 -18.87 -12.17
C CYS A 65 12.45 -20.20 -11.50
N VAL A 66 13.10 -20.53 -10.39
CA VAL A 66 12.86 -21.77 -9.65
C VAL A 66 11.47 -21.73 -9.01
N ARG A 67 11.07 -20.57 -8.48
CA ARG A 67 9.76 -20.37 -7.85
C ARG A 67 8.60 -20.56 -8.84
N THR A 68 8.75 -20.13 -10.09
CA THR A 68 7.71 -20.32 -11.12
C THR A 68 7.53 -21.79 -11.51
N HIS A 69 8.55 -22.63 -11.33
CA HIS A 69 8.49 -24.06 -11.65
C HIS A 69 8.05 -24.96 -10.49
N ASP A 70 8.11 -24.46 -9.24
CA ASP A 70 7.66 -25.19 -8.04
C ASP A 70 6.46 -24.49 -7.41
N LEU A 71 5.26 -25.05 -7.64
CA LEU A 71 4.00 -24.49 -7.14
C LEU A 71 3.93 -24.43 -5.61
N ASN A 72 4.53 -25.40 -4.90
CA ASN A 72 4.53 -25.37 -3.43
C ASN A 72 5.37 -24.19 -2.93
N LEU A 73 6.54 -24.00 -3.56
CA LEU A 73 7.41 -22.88 -3.24
C LEU A 73 6.75 -21.54 -3.58
N GLN A 74 6.01 -21.48 -4.68
CA GLN A 74 5.26 -20.27 -5.08
C GLN A 74 4.16 -19.91 -4.09
N VAL A 75 3.34 -20.89 -3.67
CA VAL A 75 2.28 -20.70 -2.67
C VAL A 75 2.87 -20.27 -1.33
N HIS A 76 3.90 -20.97 -0.85
CA HIS A 76 4.58 -20.62 0.40
C HIS A 76 5.20 -19.23 0.36
N TYR A 77 5.79 -18.84 -0.79
CA TYR A 77 6.32 -17.49 -0.98
C TYR A 77 5.23 -16.43 -0.83
N PHE A 78 4.10 -16.54 -1.54
CA PHE A 78 3.04 -15.54 -1.47
C PHE A 78 2.36 -15.50 -0.08
N GLN A 79 2.17 -16.65 0.56
CA GLN A 79 1.71 -16.71 1.96
C GLN A 79 2.65 -15.96 2.90
N GLY A 80 3.96 -16.23 2.82
CA GLY A 80 4.96 -15.55 3.63
C GLY A 80 5.03 -14.04 3.38
N ARG A 81 4.88 -13.58 2.12
CA ARG A 81 4.83 -12.15 1.81
C ARG A 81 3.56 -11.49 2.35
N LEU A 82 2.42 -12.15 2.25
CA LEU A 82 1.15 -11.65 2.74
C LEU A 82 1.13 -11.54 4.27
N ASP A 83 1.63 -12.56 4.96
CA ASP A 83 1.79 -12.55 6.42
C ASP A 83 2.80 -11.49 6.88
N CYS A 84 3.91 -11.31 6.14
CA CYS A 84 4.86 -10.24 6.41
C CYS A 84 4.21 -8.86 6.29
N LEU A 85 3.51 -8.59 5.18
CA LEU A 85 2.84 -7.31 4.98
C LEU A 85 1.81 -7.06 6.07
N ARG A 86 1.00 -8.05 6.46
CA ARG A 86 -0.04 -7.88 7.48
C ARG A 86 0.47 -7.24 8.78
N HIS A 87 1.69 -7.58 9.19
CA HIS A 87 2.27 -7.10 10.45
C HIS A 87 3.28 -5.95 10.27
N LEU A 88 3.63 -5.59 9.03
CA LEU A 88 4.71 -4.64 8.73
C LEU A 88 4.47 -3.24 9.33
N LEU A 89 3.22 -2.81 9.39
CA LEU A 89 2.86 -1.47 9.87
C LEU A 89 2.50 -1.42 11.36
N ALA A 90 2.75 -2.50 12.14
CA ALA A 90 2.38 -2.56 13.55
C ALA A 90 3.13 -1.52 14.41
N ASP A 91 4.42 -1.33 14.15
CA ASP A 91 5.33 -0.52 14.99
C ASP A 91 5.81 0.76 14.29
N ILE A 92 5.00 1.35 13.41
CA ILE A 92 5.36 2.60 12.73
C ILE A 92 5.19 3.82 13.64
N PRO A 93 5.93 4.91 13.38
CA PRO A 93 5.81 6.16 14.12
C PRO A 93 4.37 6.67 14.20
N ALA A 94 3.99 7.28 15.32
CA ALA A 94 2.63 7.77 15.57
C ALA A 94 2.13 8.70 14.46
N CYS A 95 3.00 9.55 13.90
CA CYS A 95 2.68 10.43 12.77
C CYS A 95 2.19 9.69 11.52
N LEU A 96 2.52 8.40 11.38
CA LEU A 96 2.15 7.53 10.26
C LEU A 96 1.08 6.49 10.61
N GLN A 97 0.70 6.36 11.89
CA GLN A 97 -0.32 5.38 12.30
C GLN A 97 -1.72 5.77 11.81
N LEU A 98 -2.53 4.76 11.51
CA LEU A 98 -3.92 4.94 11.08
C LEU A 98 -4.79 5.56 12.20
N SER A 99 -4.48 5.23 13.47
CA SER A 99 -5.14 5.76 14.67
C SER A 99 -4.81 7.22 14.98
N ALA A 100 -3.74 7.76 14.41
CA ALA A 100 -3.34 9.16 14.62
C ALA A 100 -4.26 10.17 13.92
N LEU A 101 -5.40 9.72 13.37
CA LEU A 101 -6.52 10.57 12.95
C LEU A 101 -6.99 11.55 14.04
N THR A 102 -6.73 11.23 15.32
CA THR A 102 -7.23 11.97 16.48
C THR A 102 -6.15 12.56 17.38
N SER A 103 -4.87 12.20 17.17
CA SER A 103 -3.80 12.70 18.03
C SER A 103 -3.24 13.98 17.45
N SER A 104 -3.53 15.10 18.12
CA SER A 104 -2.66 16.26 18.06
C SER A 104 -1.21 15.79 18.25
N PHE A 105 -0.29 16.30 17.43
CA PHE A 105 1.13 16.18 17.71
C PHE A 105 1.40 16.97 18.99
N ILE A 106 1.21 16.34 20.14
CA ILE A 106 1.52 16.93 21.44
C ILE A 106 3.05 16.93 21.53
N GLY A 107 3.67 18.09 21.27
CA GLY A 107 5.08 18.29 21.64
C GLY A 107 5.90 19.28 20.81
N ILE A 108 5.39 19.83 19.70
CA ILE A 108 6.16 20.83 18.94
C ILE A 108 5.62 22.22 19.30
N GLU A 109 6.24 22.86 20.29
CA GLU A 109 6.13 24.30 20.53
C GLU A 109 6.87 25.06 19.40
N SER A 110 6.36 25.03 18.17
CA SER A 110 6.83 25.95 17.13
C SER A 110 6.06 27.25 17.26
N SER A 111 6.76 28.39 17.43
CA SER A 111 6.16 29.73 17.52
C SER A 111 5.39 30.20 16.28
N ASN A 112 5.29 29.38 15.23
CA ASN A 112 4.51 29.63 14.01
C ASN A 112 3.47 28.53 13.82
N ASN A 113 2.18 28.87 13.99
CA ASN A 113 1.08 27.92 13.77
C ASN A 113 1.04 27.37 12.32
N GLY A 114 1.49 28.15 11.33
CA GLY A 114 1.41 27.76 9.90
C GLY A 114 2.36 26.62 9.49
N ASP A 115 3.55 26.54 10.10
CA ASP A 115 4.54 25.50 9.77
C ASP A 115 4.09 24.14 10.32
N LEU A 116 3.51 24.15 11.53
CA LEU A 116 2.95 22.95 12.15
C LEU A 116 1.73 22.40 11.38
N GLU A 117 0.82 23.27 10.94
CA GLU A 117 -0.33 22.87 10.13
C GLU A 117 0.11 22.25 8.79
N THR A 118 1.13 22.83 8.15
CA THR A 118 1.71 22.31 6.92
C THR A 118 2.32 20.93 7.12
N LEU A 119 3.12 20.76 8.18
CA LEU A 119 3.74 19.49 8.54
C LEU A 119 2.70 18.41 8.83
N GLN A 120 1.64 18.76 9.57
CA GLN A 120 0.53 17.84 9.85
C GLN A 120 -0.21 17.42 8.58
N SER A 121 -0.43 18.35 7.64
CA SER A 121 -1.04 18.07 6.34
C SER A 121 -0.18 17.11 5.51
N GLN A 122 1.14 17.32 5.50
CA GLN A 122 2.09 16.45 4.80
C GLN A 122 2.08 15.04 5.38
N PHE A 123 2.15 14.88 6.70
CA PHE A 123 2.03 13.56 7.34
C PHE A 123 0.65 12.93 7.11
N ALA A 124 -0.43 13.72 7.06
CA ALA A 124 -1.75 13.21 6.71
C ALA A 124 -1.80 12.65 5.28
N SER A 125 -1.19 13.34 4.32
CA SER A 125 -1.06 12.85 2.94
C SER A 125 -0.20 11.58 2.86
N MET A 126 0.95 11.55 3.54
CA MET A 126 1.83 10.38 3.59
C MET A 126 1.16 9.16 4.22
N ARG A 127 0.38 9.37 5.30
CA ARG A 127 -0.41 8.31 5.94
C ARG A 127 -1.37 7.65 4.96
N VAL A 128 -2.16 8.47 4.26
CA VAL A 128 -3.11 7.97 3.25
C VAL A 128 -2.36 7.14 2.22
N ASN A 129 -1.25 7.66 1.67
CA ASN A 129 -0.48 6.94 0.68
C ASN A 129 0.04 5.60 1.20
N LEU A 130 0.64 5.60 2.40
CA LEU A 130 1.22 4.44 3.04
C LEU A 130 0.18 3.34 3.23
N HIS A 131 -0.95 3.65 3.85
CA HIS A 131 -1.97 2.66 4.18
C HIS A 131 -2.71 2.16 2.94
N ILE A 132 -3.05 3.03 1.98
CA ILE A 132 -3.65 2.59 0.70
C ILE A 132 -2.68 1.66 -0.05
N THR A 133 -1.39 2.00 -0.11
CA THR A 133 -0.38 1.19 -0.80
C THR A 133 -0.18 -0.17 -0.12
N HIS A 134 -0.15 -0.17 1.21
CA HIS A 134 -0.03 -1.38 2.02
C HIS A 134 -1.19 -2.36 1.81
N ILE A 135 -2.43 -1.85 1.78
CA ILE A 135 -3.62 -2.67 1.52
C ILE A 135 -3.65 -3.16 0.07
N TRP A 136 -3.34 -2.28 -0.89
CA TRP A 136 -3.31 -2.63 -2.31
C TRP A 136 -2.28 -3.73 -2.61
N LEU A 137 -1.07 -3.65 -2.05
CA LEU A 137 -0.05 -4.70 -2.23
C LEU A 137 -0.48 -6.05 -1.61
N GLN A 138 -1.16 -6.02 -0.46
CA GLN A 138 -1.77 -7.25 0.09
C GLN A 138 -2.80 -7.84 -0.87
N SER A 139 -3.64 -7.01 -1.50
CA SER A 139 -4.63 -7.45 -2.48
C SER A 139 -3.96 -8.08 -3.70
N LEU A 140 -2.91 -7.46 -4.25
CA LEU A 140 -2.18 -8.00 -5.39
C LEU A 140 -1.54 -9.35 -5.08
N ILE A 141 -0.93 -9.50 -3.90
CA ILE A 141 -0.32 -10.76 -3.49
C ILE A 141 -1.38 -11.82 -3.25
N LEU A 142 -2.54 -11.45 -2.70
CA LEU A 142 -3.69 -12.34 -2.53
C LEU A 142 -4.19 -12.86 -3.88
N ASP A 143 -4.25 -12.02 -4.91
CA ASP A 143 -4.58 -12.44 -6.28
C ASP A 143 -3.58 -13.46 -6.82
N GLN A 144 -2.28 -13.21 -6.64
CA GLN A 144 -1.25 -14.15 -7.07
C GLN A 144 -1.28 -15.48 -6.29
N LEU A 145 -1.63 -15.42 -5.00
CA LEU A 145 -1.81 -16.60 -4.17
C LEU A 145 -2.99 -17.44 -4.64
N GLU A 146 -4.14 -16.82 -4.95
CA GLU A 146 -5.32 -17.49 -5.49
C GLU A 146 -5.01 -18.21 -6.81
N VAL A 147 -4.30 -17.54 -7.72
CA VAL A 147 -3.83 -18.16 -8.98
C VAL A 147 -2.89 -19.34 -8.71
N ALA A 148 -1.87 -19.17 -7.86
CA ALA A 148 -0.91 -20.23 -7.56
C ALA A 148 -1.58 -21.46 -6.92
N GLN A 149 -2.51 -21.25 -6.00
CA GLN A 149 -3.27 -22.32 -5.35
C GLN A 149 -4.23 -23.02 -6.31
N SER A 150 -4.87 -22.30 -7.23
CA SER A 150 -5.72 -22.91 -8.26
C SER A 150 -4.92 -23.87 -9.16
N HIS A 151 -3.72 -23.47 -9.60
CA HIS A 151 -2.82 -24.32 -10.39
C HIS A 151 -2.36 -25.55 -9.61
N GLN A 152 -1.99 -25.37 -8.34
CA GLN A 152 -1.58 -26.46 -7.46
C GLN A 152 -2.71 -27.48 -7.29
N HIS A 153 -3.95 -27.01 -7.08
CA HIS A 153 -5.12 -27.86 -6.96
C HIS A 153 -5.41 -28.63 -8.27
N SER A 154 -5.36 -27.96 -9.43
CA SER A 154 -5.52 -28.64 -10.72
C SER A 154 -4.48 -29.72 -10.97
N GLN A 155 -3.23 -29.52 -10.54
CA GLN A 155 -2.17 -30.53 -10.68
C GLN A 155 -2.40 -31.74 -9.76
N ILE A 156 -2.79 -31.51 -8.50
CA ILE A 156 -3.07 -32.58 -7.54
C ILE A 156 -4.25 -33.43 -8.02
N SER A 157 -5.35 -32.80 -8.43
CA SER A 157 -6.55 -33.50 -8.92
C SER A 157 -6.31 -34.33 -10.19
N ALA A 158 -5.31 -33.97 -11.01
CA ALA A 158 -4.91 -34.77 -12.17
C ALA A 158 -4.13 -36.05 -11.78
N ILE A 159 -3.44 -36.04 -10.63
CA ILE A 159 -2.57 -37.13 -10.16
C ILE A 159 -3.35 -38.09 -9.26
N SER A 160 -4.24 -37.58 -8.41
CA SER A 160 -5.08 -38.38 -7.51
C SER A 160 -6.51 -38.46 -8.05
N GLN A 161 -6.92 -39.63 -8.56
CA GLN A 161 -8.32 -39.97 -8.90
C GLN A 161 -9.22 -40.11 -7.64
N SER A 162 -9.02 -39.25 -6.64
CA SER A 162 -9.78 -39.27 -5.39
C SER A 162 -10.53 -37.95 -5.24
N ASP A 163 -11.86 -38.04 -5.22
CA ASP A 163 -12.84 -36.94 -5.07
C ASP A 163 -12.78 -36.21 -3.71
N HIS A 164 -11.80 -36.50 -2.85
CA HIS A 164 -11.57 -35.76 -1.62
C HIS A 164 -10.57 -34.64 -1.87
N ALA A 165 -11.03 -33.66 -2.66
CA ALA A 165 -10.45 -32.35 -2.76
C ALA A 165 -10.23 -31.82 -1.33
N GLY A 166 -8.97 -31.74 -0.87
CA GLY A 166 -8.62 -30.85 0.22
C GLY A 166 -9.15 -29.48 -0.17
N THR A 167 -10.20 -29.02 0.52
CA THR A 167 -10.98 -27.87 0.10
C THR A 167 -10.04 -26.69 0.02
N PHE A 168 -9.71 -26.27 -1.20
CA PHE A 168 -9.19 -24.95 -1.44
C PHE A 168 -10.17 -24.00 -0.76
N ASP A 169 -9.75 -23.35 0.34
CA ASP A 169 -10.64 -22.48 1.11
C ASP A 169 -10.77 -21.13 0.40
N GLN A 170 -11.37 -21.20 -0.80
CA GLN A 170 -11.75 -20.05 -1.61
C GLN A 170 -12.54 -19.07 -0.75
N ARG A 171 -13.38 -19.59 0.15
CA ARG A 171 -14.18 -18.76 1.05
C ARG A 171 -13.29 -17.94 1.99
N ALA A 172 -12.25 -18.52 2.59
CA ALA A 172 -11.31 -17.77 3.42
C ALA A 172 -10.53 -16.69 2.64
N LEU A 173 -10.09 -16.97 1.41
CA LEU A 173 -9.42 -15.96 0.58
C LEU A 173 -10.35 -14.79 0.28
N TRP A 174 -11.62 -15.06 -0.03
CA TRP A 174 -12.62 -14.03 -0.29
C TRP A 174 -13.00 -13.24 0.96
N LEU A 175 -13.04 -13.87 2.13
CA LEU A 175 -13.21 -13.15 3.40
C LEU A 175 -12.01 -12.23 3.68
N TYR A 176 -10.79 -12.65 3.33
CA TYR A 176 -9.62 -11.77 3.46
C TYR A 176 -9.68 -10.61 2.44
N ARG A 177 -10.06 -10.88 1.19
CA ARG A 177 -10.28 -9.83 0.19
C ARG A 177 -11.32 -8.80 0.66
N GLU A 178 -12.41 -9.28 1.25
CA GLU A 178 -13.44 -8.43 1.84
C GLU A 178 -12.89 -7.53 2.95
N GLU A 179 -12.07 -8.10 3.85
CA GLU A 179 -11.44 -7.37 4.94
C GLU A 179 -10.49 -6.26 4.42
N LEU A 180 -9.71 -6.54 3.36
CA LEU A 180 -8.87 -5.54 2.71
C LEU A 180 -9.71 -4.40 2.11
N CYS A 181 -10.82 -4.72 1.44
CA CYS A 181 -11.75 -3.70 0.94
C CYS A 181 -12.33 -2.86 2.08
N ARG A 182 -12.75 -3.49 3.17
CA ARG A 182 -13.27 -2.79 4.34
C ARG A 182 -12.26 -1.80 4.91
N GLN A 183 -10.99 -2.20 5.04
CA GLN A 183 -9.90 -1.33 5.50
C GLN A 183 -9.64 -0.18 4.52
N LEU A 184 -9.63 -0.45 3.22
CA LEU A 184 -9.47 0.58 2.19
C LEU A 184 -10.58 1.63 2.29
N PHE A 185 -11.84 1.20 2.36
CA PHE A 185 -12.97 2.13 2.48
C PHE A 185 -12.98 2.90 3.80
N PHE A 186 -12.51 2.28 4.89
CA PHE A 186 -12.31 3.02 6.13
C PHE A 186 -11.37 4.21 5.91
N ILE A 187 -10.25 4.05 5.19
CA ILE A 187 -9.35 5.16 4.88
C ILE A 187 -10.04 6.20 4.00
N LEU A 188 -10.65 5.77 2.89
CA LEU A 188 -11.24 6.66 1.88
C LEU A 188 -12.42 7.50 2.40
N TYR A 189 -13.14 7.01 3.41
CA TYR A 189 -14.26 7.75 4.00
C TYR A 189 -13.90 8.56 5.25
N ASN A 190 -12.82 8.23 5.98
CA ASN A 190 -12.49 8.88 7.24
C ASN A 190 -11.31 9.86 7.15
N PHE A 191 -10.49 9.82 6.11
CA PHE A 191 -9.38 10.76 5.96
C PHE A 191 -9.81 12.09 5.34
N PRO A 192 -9.15 13.21 5.71
CA PRO A 192 -9.43 14.52 5.13
C PRO A 192 -9.30 14.52 3.61
N GLN A 193 -10.23 15.17 2.92
CA GLN A 193 -10.24 15.28 1.46
C GLN A 193 -8.93 15.83 0.86
N PRO A 194 -8.27 16.87 1.43
CA PRO A 194 -6.98 17.35 0.90
C PRO A 194 -5.87 16.28 0.90
N SER A 195 -5.88 15.39 1.90
CA SER A 195 -4.93 14.27 1.97
C SER A 195 -5.22 13.18 0.93
N LEU A 196 -6.49 12.98 0.57
CA LEU A 196 -6.88 12.07 -0.51
C LEU A 196 -6.55 12.66 -1.88
N GLU A 197 -6.86 13.95 -2.10
CA GLU A 197 -6.61 14.66 -3.35
C GLU A 197 -5.11 14.76 -3.69
N SER A 198 -4.26 14.98 -2.69
CA SER A 198 -2.80 14.96 -2.87
C SER A 198 -2.25 13.60 -3.33
N ASN A 199 -2.98 12.50 -3.09
CA ASN A 199 -2.65 11.18 -3.61
C ASN A 199 -3.27 10.89 -4.99
N GLY A 200 -4.30 11.66 -5.38
CA GLY A 200 -4.87 11.79 -6.72
C GLY A 200 -5.01 10.49 -7.51
N LEU A 201 -4.53 10.51 -8.75
CA LEU A 201 -4.58 9.40 -9.70
C LEU A 201 -4.04 8.08 -9.15
N HIS A 202 -2.98 8.14 -8.32
CA HIS A 202 -2.37 6.92 -7.79
C HIS A 202 -3.28 6.22 -6.76
N ALA A 203 -4.02 6.98 -5.95
CA ALA A 203 -5.06 6.40 -5.11
C ALA A 203 -6.20 5.82 -5.95
N ALA A 204 -6.66 6.55 -6.97
CA ALA A 204 -7.72 6.10 -7.86
C ALA A 204 -7.36 4.78 -8.59
N ASN A 205 -6.12 4.67 -9.11
CA ASN A 205 -5.64 3.44 -9.75
C ASN A 205 -5.65 2.24 -8.78
N LYS A 206 -5.19 2.43 -7.54
CA LYS A 206 -5.19 1.35 -6.54
C LYS A 206 -6.61 0.91 -6.15
N VAL A 207 -7.54 1.86 -6.01
CA VAL A 207 -8.96 1.55 -5.79
C VAL A 207 -9.53 0.78 -6.98
N ARG A 208 -9.22 1.19 -8.21
CA ARG A 208 -9.67 0.52 -9.43
C ARG A 208 -9.14 -0.91 -9.54
N ASP A 209 -7.86 -1.13 -9.24
CA ASP A 209 -7.26 -2.46 -9.26
C ASP A 209 -7.95 -3.39 -8.25
N MET A 210 -8.15 -2.92 -7.02
CA MET A 210 -8.86 -3.69 -6.00
C MET A 210 -10.32 -3.95 -6.39
N ALA A 211 -11.02 -2.98 -6.97
CA ALA A 211 -12.38 -3.14 -7.46
C ALA A 211 -12.47 -4.16 -8.62
N SER A 212 -11.50 -4.14 -9.53
CA SER A 212 -11.41 -5.12 -10.62
C SER A 212 -11.27 -6.55 -10.08
N SER A 213 -10.51 -6.72 -9.01
CA SER A 213 -10.32 -8.02 -8.37
C SER A 213 -11.63 -8.59 -7.79
N LEU A 214 -12.55 -7.72 -7.34
CA LEU A 214 -13.87 -8.11 -6.82
C LEU A 214 -14.80 -8.65 -7.90
N LEU A 215 -14.59 -8.26 -9.17
CA LEU A 215 -15.41 -8.73 -10.29
C LEU A 215 -15.20 -10.22 -10.59
N ALA A 216 -14.11 -10.81 -10.10
CA ALA A 216 -13.82 -12.24 -10.24
C ALA A 216 -14.57 -13.13 -9.23
N CYS A 217 -15.53 -12.58 -8.48
CA CYS A 217 -16.28 -13.31 -7.46
C CYS A 217 -16.96 -14.57 -8.02
N PRO A 218 -16.62 -15.77 -7.52
CA PRO A 218 -17.10 -17.04 -8.06
C PRO A 218 -18.43 -17.48 -7.45
N PHE A 219 -18.91 -16.79 -6.41
CA PHE A 219 -20.09 -17.21 -5.66
C PHE A 219 -21.39 -16.83 -6.36
N HIS A 220 -22.43 -17.63 -6.12
CA HIS A 220 -23.77 -17.34 -6.61
C HIS A 220 -24.24 -15.97 -6.07
N PRO A 221 -25.01 -15.16 -6.82
CA PRO A 221 -25.50 -13.84 -6.39
C PRO A 221 -26.29 -13.83 -5.07
N GLU A 222 -26.87 -14.97 -4.69
CA GLU A 222 -27.57 -15.13 -3.42
C GLU A 222 -26.66 -15.37 -2.21
N ASP A 223 -25.39 -15.73 -2.43
CA ASP A 223 -24.42 -15.89 -1.35
C ASP A 223 -24.19 -14.53 -0.66
N PRO A 224 -24.18 -14.47 0.67
CA PRO A 224 -23.92 -13.24 1.40
C PRO A 224 -22.58 -12.59 1.05
N ILE A 225 -21.56 -13.35 0.66
CA ILE A 225 -20.28 -12.82 0.17
C ILE A 225 -20.48 -12.08 -1.15
N ALA A 226 -21.18 -12.68 -2.12
CA ALA A 226 -21.44 -12.05 -3.41
C ALA A 226 -22.22 -10.73 -3.28
N LYS A 227 -23.20 -10.69 -2.36
CA LYS A 227 -23.95 -9.46 -2.05
C LYS A 227 -23.04 -8.35 -1.52
N ARG A 228 -22.16 -8.67 -0.55
CA ARG A 228 -21.20 -7.69 -0.01
C ARG A 228 -20.17 -7.25 -1.05
N VAL A 229 -19.68 -8.17 -1.88
CA VAL A 229 -18.78 -7.84 -3.00
C VAL A 229 -19.44 -6.83 -3.94
N ALA A 230 -20.72 -7.03 -4.31
CA ALA A 230 -21.46 -6.09 -5.14
C ALA A 230 -21.58 -4.69 -4.50
N GLU A 231 -21.81 -4.63 -3.18
CA GLU A 231 -21.79 -3.36 -2.44
C GLU A 231 -20.42 -2.67 -2.50
N TYR A 232 -19.32 -3.41 -2.34
CA TYR A 232 -17.97 -2.85 -2.43
C TYR A 232 -17.63 -2.38 -3.85
N VAL A 233 -18.09 -3.07 -4.89
CA VAL A 233 -17.96 -2.60 -6.28
C VAL A 233 -18.72 -1.29 -6.47
N GLN A 234 -19.95 -1.19 -5.96
CA GLN A 234 -20.72 0.06 -6.04
C GLN A 234 -20.05 1.22 -5.30
N ARG A 235 -19.54 0.97 -4.08
CA ARG A 235 -18.79 1.98 -3.30
C ARG A 235 -17.50 2.39 -3.99
N SER A 236 -16.85 1.47 -4.71
CA SER A 236 -15.65 1.80 -5.49
C SER A 236 -15.97 2.82 -6.58
N THR A 237 -17.08 2.64 -7.29
CA THR A 237 -17.54 3.60 -8.31
C THR A 237 -17.85 4.98 -7.72
N ASP A 238 -18.50 5.03 -6.55
CA ASP A 238 -18.74 6.29 -5.82
C ASP A 238 -17.43 7.01 -5.48
N ILE A 239 -16.48 6.31 -4.84
CA ILE A 239 -15.17 6.90 -4.51
C ILE A 239 -14.42 7.34 -5.77
N LEU A 240 -14.37 6.51 -6.81
CA LEU A 240 -13.67 6.84 -8.04
C LEU A 240 -14.24 8.11 -8.68
N SER A 241 -15.58 8.28 -8.69
CA SER A 241 -16.19 9.51 -9.20
C SER A 241 -15.78 10.78 -8.43
N ARG A 242 -15.57 10.65 -7.10
CA ARG A 242 -15.08 11.74 -6.25
C ARG A 242 -13.61 12.04 -6.51
N LEU A 243 -12.78 11.00 -6.66
CA LEU A 243 -11.35 11.16 -6.94
C LEU A 243 -11.12 11.71 -8.35
N ASP A 244 -11.86 11.27 -9.37
CA ASP A 244 -11.74 11.77 -10.74
C ASP A 244 -12.16 13.25 -10.86
N SER A 245 -13.12 13.70 -10.04
CA SER A 245 -13.53 15.11 -9.99
C SER A 245 -12.41 16.04 -9.48
N SER A 246 -11.49 15.51 -8.66
CA SER A 246 -10.33 16.28 -8.18
C SER A 246 -9.26 16.51 -9.25
N GLU A 247 -9.15 15.64 -10.25
CA GLU A 247 -8.22 15.82 -11.38
C GLU A 247 -8.61 17.00 -12.27
N GLY A 248 -9.91 17.18 -12.50
CA GLY A 248 -10.45 18.31 -13.26
C GLY A 248 -10.13 19.68 -12.64
N MET A 249 -10.08 19.76 -11.30
CA MET A 249 -9.72 20.97 -10.56
C MET A 249 -8.21 21.23 -10.60
N ASN A 250 -7.37 20.20 -10.52
CA ASN A 250 -5.91 20.33 -10.55
C ASN A 250 -5.36 20.67 -11.95
N ALA A 251 -5.98 20.18 -13.03
CA ALA A 251 -5.59 20.52 -14.40
C ALA A 251 -5.80 22.01 -14.73
N MET A 252 -6.88 22.63 -14.24
CA MET A 252 -7.09 24.07 -14.40
C MET A 252 -6.07 24.91 -13.63
N HIS A 253 -5.61 24.43 -12.47
CA HIS A 253 -4.54 25.08 -11.71
C HIS A 253 -3.16 24.91 -12.36
N LEU A 254 -2.87 23.79 -13.04
CA LEU A 254 -1.61 23.61 -13.78
C LEU A 254 -1.43 24.66 -14.90
N GLN A 255 -2.53 25.18 -15.46
CA GLN A 255 -2.48 26.29 -16.41
C GLN A 255 -1.89 27.58 -15.81
N THR A 256 -2.04 27.80 -14.49
CA THR A 256 -1.42 28.93 -13.78
C THR A 256 0.07 28.75 -13.48
N TRP A 257 0.61 27.54 -13.61
CA TRP A 257 2.05 27.27 -13.48
C TRP A 257 2.81 27.43 -14.80
N ILE A 258 2.10 27.50 -15.93
CA ILE A 258 2.69 27.84 -17.22
C ILE A 258 2.78 29.37 -17.27
N ASP A 259 3.96 29.91 -17.02
CA ASP A 259 4.30 31.33 -17.19
C ASP A 259 4.22 31.71 -18.68
N THR A 260 3.00 31.93 -19.18
CA THR A 260 2.73 32.36 -20.56
C THR A 260 3.10 33.82 -20.83
N ASP A 261 3.44 34.60 -19.79
CA ASP A 261 3.75 36.02 -19.91
C ASP A 261 5.15 36.28 -20.51
N ARG A 262 5.96 35.25 -20.70
CA ARG A 262 7.30 35.35 -21.32
C ARG A 262 7.32 35.44 -22.85
N ILE A 263 6.18 35.36 -23.53
CA ILE A 263 6.13 35.25 -25.01
C ILE A 263 5.68 36.56 -25.72
N LEU A 264 5.67 37.71 -25.03
CA LEU A 264 5.47 39.00 -25.70
C LEU A 264 6.75 39.84 -25.68
N LYS A 265 7.53 39.71 -26.76
CA LYS A 265 8.48 40.71 -27.25
C LYS A 265 8.18 41.02 -28.71
#